data_AF-A0A1F2THC8-F1
#
_entry.id   AF-A0A1F2THC8-F1
#
_cell.length_a   1.000
_cell.length_b   1.000
_cell.length_c   1.000
_cell.angle_alpha   90.00
_cell.angle_beta   90.00
_cell.angle_gamma   90.00
#
_symmetry.space_group_name_H-M   'P 1'
#
loop_
_entity.id
_entity.type
_entity.pdbx_description
1 polymer ?
#
loop_
_entity_poly.entity_id
_entity_poly.type
_entity_poly.pdbx_seq_one_letter_code
_entity_poly.pdbx_strand_id
1 'polypeptide(L)'
;MDNRQIAQVFAEIGDLLEVAGDNAFKIRAYRTAADTIAACADPVARMDDGDLRALPGIGKELAATVRELADTGACRFHQELLQEFPPTILDLLRLQGVGPKTVAMLYSALNIRTVDELADAARGGRLRELRGMGPRKEALILKAIEERQKDAGRHLLADTTAAAAELVSYLRAQAPAVDFIPVGSLRRGCDTCGDIDVLAVGGAPALMDAFLAFPKVDRVLGHGDTKSSVRLRGGYQADLRLVPPESRGAAVQYFTGSKAHNIVLRDRAMQRGLKLNEYGLFRTSGEQRVAGDTEEGIYAALGLGWIEPELRENRGEIQAAESRRLPRLVTAADLLGDLHMHTTATDGRDDLEAMATAALRLR
;
A
#
# COMPACT_ATOMS: atom_id res chain seq x y z
N MET A 1 -19.20 12.44 -0.26
CA MET A 1 -17.87 12.84 0.27
C MET A 1 -18.06 13.59 1.58
N ASP A 2 -17.09 13.54 2.48
CA ASP A 2 -17.08 14.37 3.70
C ASP A 2 -16.39 15.73 3.47
N ASN A 3 -16.52 16.66 4.44
CA ASN A 3 -15.95 18.00 4.32
C ASN A 3 -14.43 17.98 4.15
N ARG A 4 -13.72 17.03 4.77
CA ARG A 4 -12.25 16.93 4.66
C ARG A 4 -11.84 16.53 3.26
N GLN A 5 -12.53 15.57 2.65
CA GLN A 5 -12.29 15.14 1.28
C GLN A 5 -12.52 16.29 0.28
N ILE A 6 -13.61 17.05 0.46
CA ILE A 6 -13.92 18.19 -0.41
C ILE A 6 -12.86 19.29 -0.22
N ALA A 7 -12.53 19.66 1.02
CA ALA A 7 -11.50 20.65 1.31
C ALA A 7 -10.14 20.27 0.71
N GLN A 8 -9.77 18.99 0.79
CA GLN A 8 -8.53 18.48 0.20
C GLN A 8 -8.49 18.69 -1.32
N VAL A 9 -9.58 18.42 -2.03
CA VAL A 9 -9.64 18.66 -3.49
C VAL A 9 -9.51 20.14 -3.81
N PHE A 10 -10.14 21.03 -3.03
CA PHE A 10 -9.99 22.48 -3.21
C PHE A 10 -8.56 22.95 -2.95
N ALA A 11 -7.91 22.40 -1.92
CA ALA A 11 -6.50 22.69 -1.62
C ALA A 11 -5.59 22.23 -2.77
N GLU A 12 -5.81 21.01 -3.29
CA GLU A 12 -5.06 20.47 -4.42
C GLU A 12 -5.24 21.32 -5.69
N ILE A 13 -6.46 21.79 -5.99
CA ILE A 13 -6.69 22.74 -7.09
C ILE A 13 -5.89 24.03 -6.87
N GLY A 14 -5.94 24.61 -5.67
CA GLY A 14 -5.19 25.82 -5.36
C GLY A 14 -3.67 25.64 -5.53
N ASP A 15 -3.14 24.49 -5.14
CA ASP A 15 -1.73 24.15 -5.29
C ASP A 15 -1.35 23.94 -6.76
N LEU A 16 -2.15 23.20 -7.53
CA LEU A 16 -1.93 22.99 -8.97
C LEU A 16 -1.97 24.29 -9.76
N LEU A 17 -2.92 25.20 -9.45
CA LEU A 17 -2.99 26.53 -10.04
C LEU A 17 -1.74 27.37 -9.74
N GLU A 18 -1.19 27.26 -8.53
CA GLU A 18 0.05 27.94 -8.18
C GLU A 18 1.26 27.33 -8.90
N VAL A 19 1.27 26.01 -9.11
CA VAL A 19 2.30 25.34 -9.93
C VAL A 19 2.22 25.79 -11.40
N ALA A 20 1.00 25.92 -11.95
CA ALA A 20 0.75 26.40 -13.30
C ALA A 20 1.08 27.89 -13.50
N GLY A 21 1.20 28.65 -12.39
CA GLY A 21 1.38 30.10 -12.44
C GLY A 21 0.12 30.86 -12.86
N ASP A 22 -1.07 30.32 -12.58
CA ASP A 22 -2.35 30.99 -12.85
C ASP A 22 -2.57 32.19 -11.89
N ASN A 23 -3.71 32.85 -12.04
CA ASN A 23 -4.06 34.08 -11.37
C ASN A 23 -4.09 33.93 -9.84
N ALA A 24 -3.34 34.79 -9.16
CA ALA A 24 -3.26 34.84 -7.69
C ALA A 24 -4.62 35.02 -7.00
N PHE A 25 -5.60 35.63 -7.66
CA PHE A 25 -6.97 35.73 -7.14
C PHE A 25 -7.66 34.35 -7.09
N LYS A 26 -7.56 33.55 -8.17
CA LYS A 26 -8.14 32.20 -8.22
C LYS A 26 -7.47 31.28 -7.21
N ILE A 27 -6.14 31.29 -7.13
CA ILE A 27 -5.37 30.49 -6.16
C ILE A 27 -5.85 30.78 -4.73
N ARG A 28 -5.97 32.07 -4.38
CA ARG A 28 -6.47 32.47 -3.05
C ARG A 28 -7.92 32.07 -2.82
N ALA A 29 -8.77 32.16 -3.85
CA ALA A 29 -10.17 31.78 -3.74
C ALA A 29 -10.32 30.29 -3.40
N TYR A 30 -9.62 29.40 -4.10
CA TYR A 30 -9.65 27.96 -3.82
C TYR A 30 -9.07 27.61 -2.44
N ARG A 31 -7.97 28.25 -2.03
CA ARG A 31 -7.40 28.06 -0.68
C ARG A 31 -8.33 28.51 0.44
N THR A 32 -8.91 29.70 0.29
CA THR A 32 -9.87 30.23 1.27
C THR A 32 -11.08 29.32 1.37
N ALA A 33 -11.59 28.82 0.24
CA ALA A 33 -12.69 27.87 0.24
C ALA A 33 -12.31 26.53 0.89
N ALA A 34 -11.10 26.01 0.65
CA ALA A 34 -10.61 24.80 1.33
C ALA A 34 -10.63 24.96 2.86
N ASP A 35 -10.10 26.08 3.37
CA ASP A 35 -10.07 26.39 4.81
C ASP A 35 -11.50 26.53 5.37
N THR A 36 -12.37 27.26 4.68
CA THR A 36 -13.78 27.42 5.07
C THR A 36 -14.52 26.09 5.13
N ILE A 37 -14.33 25.22 4.13
CA ILE A 37 -14.97 23.90 4.07
C ILE A 37 -14.44 22.99 5.18
N ALA A 38 -13.12 22.98 5.40
CA ALA A 38 -12.50 22.16 6.45
C ALA A 38 -12.96 22.56 7.87
N ALA A 39 -13.18 23.86 8.09
CA ALA A 39 -13.65 24.41 9.36
C ALA A 39 -15.18 24.31 9.56
N CYS A 40 -15.93 23.99 8.51
CA CYS A 40 -17.39 23.89 8.59
C CYS A 40 -17.81 22.66 9.40
N ALA A 41 -18.62 22.87 10.45
CA ALA A 41 -19.13 21.80 11.30
C ALA A 41 -20.22 20.98 10.61
N ASP A 42 -21.05 21.63 9.80
CA ASP A 42 -22.14 20.98 9.07
C ASP A 42 -21.65 20.35 7.76
N PRO A 43 -22.22 19.22 7.32
CA PRO A 43 -21.81 18.59 6.07
C PRO A 43 -22.09 19.48 4.85
N VAL A 44 -21.06 20.08 4.26
CA VAL A 44 -21.21 20.98 3.10
C VAL A 44 -21.79 20.25 1.88
N ALA A 45 -21.57 18.94 1.79
CA ALA A 45 -22.13 18.09 0.74
C ALA A 45 -23.67 18.02 0.76
N ARG A 46 -24.33 18.45 1.85
CA ARG A 46 -25.79 18.45 1.99
C ARG A 46 -26.40 19.85 1.92
N MET A 47 -25.58 20.89 1.84
CA MET A 47 -26.04 22.28 1.76
C MET A 47 -26.56 22.59 0.36
N ASP A 48 -27.57 23.45 0.28
CA ASP A 48 -28.03 23.97 -1.00
C ASP A 48 -27.10 25.10 -1.53
N ASP A 49 -27.36 25.59 -2.76
CA ASP A 49 -26.54 26.66 -3.35
C ASP A 49 -26.55 27.94 -2.51
N GLY A 50 -27.66 28.25 -1.85
CA GLY A 50 -27.80 29.44 -1.02
C GLY A 50 -26.94 29.36 0.23
N ASP A 51 -27.03 28.24 0.94
CA ASP A 51 -26.27 27.95 2.14
C ASP A 51 -24.76 27.88 1.85
N LEU A 52 -24.36 27.23 0.76
CA LEU A 52 -22.97 27.18 0.34
C LEU A 52 -22.39 28.57 0.05
N ARG A 53 -23.19 29.45 -0.57
CA ARG A 53 -22.75 30.81 -0.91
C ARG A 53 -22.79 31.77 0.26
N ALA A 54 -23.45 31.40 1.35
CA ALA A 54 -23.38 32.13 2.62
C ALA A 54 -22.04 31.88 3.34
N LEU A 55 -21.32 30.81 3.00
CA LEU A 55 -20.02 30.51 3.58
C LEU A 55 -18.94 31.52 3.13
N PRO A 56 -18.10 32.02 4.04
CA PRO A 56 -17.06 33.00 3.69
C PRO A 56 -16.10 32.49 2.62
N GLY A 57 -15.93 33.26 1.55
CA GLY A 57 -15.01 32.93 0.46
C GLY A 57 -15.55 31.94 -0.58
N ILE A 58 -16.79 31.48 -0.46
CA ILE A 58 -17.42 30.57 -1.43
C ILE A 58 -18.39 31.35 -2.32
N GLY A 59 -17.93 31.64 -3.54
CA GLY A 59 -18.76 32.24 -4.60
C GLY A 59 -19.56 31.21 -5.39
N LYS A 60 -20.34 31.69 -6.38
CA LYS A 60 -21.18 30.84 -7.25
C LYS A 60 -20.42 29.69 -7.91
N GLU A 61 -19.23 29.96 -8.44
CA GLU A 61 -18.41 28.94 -9.12
C GLU A 61 -17.90 27.88 -8.14
N LEU A 62 -17.41 28.30 -6.97
CA LEU A 62 -16.91 27.39 -5.94
C LEU A 62 -18.04 26.56 -5.32
N ALA A 63 -19.22 27.14 -5.11
CA ALA A 63 -20.41 26.40 -4.68
C ALA A 63 -20.81 25.32 -5.71
N ALA A 64 -20.75 25.63 -7.00
CA ALA A 64 -20.97 24.64 -8.05
C ALA A 64 -19.94 23.51 -8.01
N THR A 65 -18.67 23.82 -7.77
CA THR A 65 -17.61 22.80 -7.57
C THR A 65 -17.86 21.92 -6.35
N VAL A 66 -18.32 22.48 -5.23
CA VAL A 66 -18.71 21.68 -4.04
C VAL A 66 -19.84 20.71 -4.39
N ARG A 67 -20.87 21.17 -5.12
CA ARG A 67 -21.98 20.30 -5.55
C ARG A 67 -21.53 19.21 -6.51
N GLU A 68 -20.69 19.56 -7.49
CA GLU A 68 -20.12 18.58 -8.42
C GLU A 68 -19.39 17.46 -7.68
N LEU A 69 -18.56 17.81 -6.69
CA LEU A 69 -17.86 16.85 -5.85
C LEU A 69 -18.81 16.02 -4.97
N ALA A 70 -19.83 16.66 -4.39
CA ALA A 70 -20.81 15.98 -3.56
C ALA A 70 -21.63 14.94 -4.36
N ASP A 71 -22.03 15.28 -5.58
CA ASP A 71 -22.89 14.47 -6.43
C ASP A 71 -22.12 13.35 -7.16
N THR A 72 -20.91 13.65 -7.66
CA THR A 72 -20.18 12.75 -8.56
C THR A 72 -18.94 12.12 -7.93
N GLY A 73 -18.48 12.62 -6.78
CA GLY A 73 -17.22 12.19 -6.17
C GLY A 73 -15.96 12.75 -6.86
N ALA A 74 -16.12 13.53 -7.92
CA ALA A 74 -15.01 14.09 -8.69
C ALA A 74 -15.31 15.53 -9.13
N CYS A 75 -14.27 16.27 -9.53
CA CYS A 75 -14.41 17.59 -10.13
C CYS A 75 -13.69 17.58 -11.47
N ARG A 76 -14.39 17.94 -12.54
CA ARG A 76 -13.80 18.00 -13.89
C ARG A 76 -12.62 18.96 -13.94
N PHE A 77 -12.73 20.14 -13.33
CA PHE A 77 -11.65 21.13 -13.33
C PHE A 77 -10.38 20.62 -12.64
N HIS A 78 -10.55 19.87 -11.54
CA HIS A 78 -9.43 19.21 -10.87
C HIS A 78 -8.77 18.15 -11.79
N GLN A 79 -9.57 17.35 -12.50
CA GLN A 79 -9.06 16.35 -13.43
C GLN A 79 -8.32 16.97 -14.62
N GLU A 80 -8.83 18.08 -15.17
CA GLU A 80 -8.19 18.83 -16.26
C GLU A 80 -6.81 19.34 -15.81
N LEU A 81 -6.73 19.98 -14.63
CA LEU A 81 -5.45 20.43 -14.07
C LEU A 81 -4.47 19.28 -13.85
N LEU A 82 -4.94 18.11 -13.40
CA LEU A 82 -4.09 16.93 -13.24
C LEU A 82 -3.53 16.40 -14.56
N GLN A 83 -4.19 16.63 -15.70
CA GLN A 83 -3.69 16.22 -17.01
C GLN A 83 -2.60 17.16 -17.55
N GLU A 84 -2.51 18.39 -17.05
CA GLU A 84 -1.45 19.35 -17.43
C GLU A 84 -0.09 18.98 -16.84
N PHE A 85 -0.07 18.17 -15.78
CA PHE A 85 1.14 17.76 -15.06
C PHE A 85 1.33 16.23 -15.07
N PRO A 86 2.55 15.75 -14.82
CA PRO A 86 2.77 14.34 -14.53
C PRO A 86 1.93 13.91 -13.32
N PRO A 87 1.39 12.67 -13.28
CA PRO A 87 0.61 12.16 -12.14
C PRO A 87 1.34 12.24 -10.79
N THR A 88 2.67 12.28 -10.83
CA THR A 88 3.59 12.35 -9.68
C THR A 88 3.78 13.75 -9.12
N ILE A 89 3.19 14.80 -9.71
CA ILE A 89 3.37 16.18 -9.24
C ILE A 89 2.82 16.38 -7.81
N LEU A 90 1.68 15.74 -7.50
CA LEU A 90 1.07 15.76 -6.17
C LEU A 90 1.96 15.07 -5.13
N ASP A 91 2.79 14.10 -5.55
CA ASP A 91 3.72 13.46 -4.65
C ASP A 91 4.81 14.42 -4.18
N LEU A 92 5.25 15.37 -5.02
CA LEU A 92 6.20 16.40 -4.62
C LEU A 92 5.58 17.38 -3.61
N LEU A 93 4.34 17.81 -3.83
CA LEU A 93 3.60 18.72 -2.93
C LEU A 93 3.36 18.16 -1.53
N ARG A 94 3.37 16.82 -1.40
CA ARG A 94 3.19 16.12 -0.12
C ARG A 94 4.46 16.03 0.71
N LEU A 95 5.62 16.41 0.18
CA LEU A 95 6.87 16.45 0.95
C LEU A 95 6.83 17.64 1.92
N GLN A 96 7.07 17.39 3.20
CA GLN A 96 7.12 18.47 4.18
C GLN A 96 8.16 19.53 3.79
N GLY A 97 7.73 20.80 3.80
CA GLY A 97 8.57 21.92 3.39
C GLY A 97 8.69 22.14 1.87
N VAL A 98 8.02 21.33 1.05
CA VAL A 98 7.95 21.49 -0.42
C VAL A 98 6.56 21.97 -0.83
N GLY A 99 6.37 23.28 -0.83
CA GLY A 99 5.13 23.90 -1.31
C GLY A 99 5.10 24.16 -2.82
N PRO A 100 3.95 24.59 -3.39
CA PRO A 100 3.74 24.75 -4.84
C PRO A 100 4.77 25.59 -5.57
N LYS A 101 5.20 26.72 -5.01
CA LYS A 101 6.27 27.54 -5.60
C LYS A 101 7.59 26.79 -5.76
N THR A 102 7.89 25.91 -4.80
CA THR A 102 9.11 25.08 -4.86
C THR A 102 8.94 24.02 -5.94
N VAL A 103 7.78 23.37 -6.01
CA VAL A 103 7.47 22.38 -7.06
C VAL A 103 7.51 23.01 -8.46
N ALA A 104 6.91 24.18 -8.65
CA ALA A 104 6.94 24.93 -9.91
C ALA A 104 8.38 25.22 -10.36
N MET A 105 9.24 25.62 -9.42
CA MET A 105 10.65 25.89 -9.68
C MET A 105 11.42 24.63 -10.05
N LEU A 106 11.23 23.53 -9.31
CA LEU A 106 11.86 22.23 -9.58
C LEU A 106 11.44 21.69 -10.95
N TYR A 107 10.16 21.82 -11.28
CA TYR A 107 9.59 21.38 -12.55
C TYR A 107 10.09 22.23 -13.73
N SER A 108 10.03 23.56 -13.63
CA SER A 108 10.43 24.44 -14.74
C SER A 108 11.93 24.53 -14.95
N ALA A 109 12.74 24.58 -13.89
CA ALA A 109 14.17 24.82 -14.00
C ALA A 109 15.00 23.53 -14.12
N LEU A 110 14.59 22.44 -13.46
CA LEU A 110 15.34 21.18 -13.43
C LEU A 110 14.60 20.02 -14.10
N ASN A 111 13.37 20.22 -14.58
CA ASN A 111 12.50 19.20 -15.15
C ASN A 111 12.32 17.99 -14.22
N ILE A 112 12.27 18.23 -12.90
CA ILE A 112 12.04 17.20 -11.89
C ILE A 112 10.53 16.93 -11.81
N ARG A 113 10.16 15.68 -12.04
CA ARG A 113 8.78 15.19 -12.13
C ARG A 113 8.45 14.19 -11.03
N THR A 114 9.45 13.54 -10.45
CA THR A 114 9.27 12.48 -9.45
C THR A 114 10.06 12.75 -8.16
N VAL A 115 9.68 12.08 -7.07
CA VAL A 115 10.40 12.16 -5.78
C VAL A 115 11.82 11.61 -5.92
N ASP A 116 12.03 10.59 -6.74
CA ASP A 116 13.36 9.99 -6.98
C ASP A 116 14.28 10.95 -7.73
N GLU A 117 13.77 11.59 -8.79
CA GLU A 117 14.52 12.64 -9.49
C GLU A 117 14.87 13.82 -8.57
N LEU A 118 13.97 14.18 -7.65
CA LEU A 118 14.24 15.20 -6.64
C LEU A 118 15.34 14.75 -5.67
N ALA A 119 15.31 13.48 -5.24
CA ALA A 119 16.32 12.91 -4.36
C ALA A 119 17.70 12.92 -5.02
N ASP A 120 17.79 12.53 -6.29
CA ASP A 120 19.04 12.52 -7.05
C ASP A 120 19.57 13.92 -7.29
N ALA A 121 18.70 14.87 -7.63
CA ALA A 121 19.08 16.28 -7.76
C ALA A 121 19.58 16.89 -6.44
N ALA A 122 18.95 16.54 -5.32
CA ALA A 122 19.34 16.99 -3.99
C ALA A 122 20.69 16.38 -3.54
N ARG A 123 20.89 15.07 -3.72
CA ARG A 123 22.16 14.40 -3.40
C ARG A 123 23.31 14.89 -4.27
N GLY A 124 23.03 15.17 -5.55
CA GLY A 124 23.98 15.76 -6.48
C GLY A 124 24.26 17.25 -6.27
N GLY A 125 23.59 17.90 -5.31
CA GLY A 125 23.77 19.33 -5.01
C GLY A 125 23.18 20.29 -6.07
N ARG A 126 22.45 19.77 -7.06
CA ARG A 126 21.87 20.54 -8.17
C ARG A 126 20.77 21.48 -7.70
N LEU A 127 20.13 21.20 -6.56
CA LEU A 127 19.13 22.09 -5.99
C LEU A 127 19.73 23.45 -5.58
N ARG A 128 21.02 23.48 -5.22
CA ARG A 128 21.71 24.71 -4.78
C ARG A 128 21.87 25.76 -5.85
N GLU A 129 21.77 25.36 -7.11
CA GLU A 129 21.84 26.26 -8.27
C GLU A 129 20.57 27.12 -8.39
N LEU A 130 19.47 26.71 -7.73
CA LEU A 130 18.20 27.42 -7.79
C LEU A 130 18.13 28.54 -6.74
N ARG A 131 17.64 29.71 -7.17
CA ARG A 131 17.45 30.87 -6.30
C ARG A 131 16.47 30.53 -5.16
N GLY A 132 16.96 30.58 -3.92
CA GLY A 132 16.17 30.30 -2.73
C GLY A 132 16.23 28.84 -2.24
N MET A 133 17.03 27.98 -2.89
CA MET A 133 17.28 26.59 -2.49
C MET A 133 18.69 26.45 -1.92
N GLY A 134 18.94 27.06 -0.76
CA GLY A 134 20.22 26.92 -0.06
C GLY A 134 20.42 25.53 0.57
N PRO A 135 21.64 25.24 1.09
CA PRO A 135 21.98 23.94 1.66
C PRO A 135 21.06 23.50 2.82
N ARG A 136 20.53 24.47 3.59
CA ARG A 136 19.56 24.20 4.66
C ARG A 136 18.22 23.67 4.12
N LYS A 137 17.75 24.21 3.00
CA LYS A 137 16.47 23.81 2.39
C LYS A 137 16.62 22.48 1.65
N GLU A 138 17.74 22.27 0.98
CA GLU A 138 18.11 20.97 0.40
C GLU A 138 18.16 19.87 1.47
N ALA A 139 18.82 20.11 2.61
CA ALA A 139 18.86 19.16 3.71
C ALA A 139 17.47 18.84 4.28
N LEU A 140 16.58 19.83 4.35
CA LEU A 140 15.20 19.62 4.80
C LEU A 140 14.39 18.79 3.79
N ILE A 141 14.61 19.01 2.49
CA ILE A 141 14.00 18.21 1.42
C ILE A 141 14.51 16.76 1.47
N LEU A 142 15.82 16.56 1.59
CA LEU A 142 16.40 15.22 1.73
C LEU A 142 15.83 14.50 2.95
N LYS A 143 15.73 15.20 4.10
CA LYS A 143 15.12 14.66 5.31
C LYS A 143 13.64 14.28 5.09
N ALA A 144 12.86 15.14 4.45
CA ALA A 144 11.45 14.86 4.17
C ALA A 144 11.27 13.69 3.20
N ILE A 145 12.18 13.53 2.23
CA ILE A 145 12.23 12.37 1.33
C ILE A 145 12.59 11.10 2.11
N GLU A 146 13.59 11.15 2.98
CA GLU A 146 13.98 10.03 3.83
C GLU A 146 12.87 9.61 4.80
N GLU A 147 12.18 10.57 5.41
CA GLU A 147 11.03 10.31 6.29
C GLU A 147 9.88 9.67 5.51
N ARG A 148 9.55 10.19 4.33
CA ARG A 148 8.57 9.56 3.44
C ARG A 148 9.00 8.17 2.98
N GLN A 149 10.29 7.94 2.73
CA GLN A 149 10.82 6.63 2.35
C GLN A 149 10.80 5.64 3.53
N LYS A 150 11.02 6.12 4.76
CA LYS A 150 10.82 5.33 5.99
C LYS A 150 9.36 4.92 6.14
N ASP A 151 8.43 5.80 5.83
CA ASP A 151 7.00 5.50 5.79
C ASP A 151 6.59 4.60 4.59
N ALA A 152 7.42 4.50 3.54
CA ALA A 152 7.09 3.85 2.27
C ALA A 152 7.86 2.55 1.96
N GLY A 153 8.78 2.12 2.80
CA GLY A 153 9.70 1.02 2.43
C GLY A 153 9.30 -0.32 3.00
N ARG A 154 9.41 -0.44 4.31
CA ARG A 154 9.27 -1.71 5.03
C ARG A 154 8.82 -1.48 6.46
N HIS A 155 7.96 -2.34 6.95
CA HIS A 155 7.38 -2.33 8.28
C HIS A 155 7.83 -3.57 9.06
N LEU A 156 7.88 -3.50 10.39
CA LEU A 156 8.23 -4.68 11.20
C LEU A 156 7.20 -5.79 11.01
N LEU A 157 7.64 -7.04 11.07
CA LEU A 157 6.77 -8.21 10.95
C LEU A 157 5.57 -8.15 11.89
N ALA A 158 5.80 -7.79 13.16
CA ALA A 158 4.75 -7.72 14.18
C ALA A 158 3.66 -6.70 13.80
N ASP A 159 4.06 -5.49 13.39
CA ASP A 159 3.13 -4.41 13.05
C ASP A 159 2.37 -4.73 11.76
N THR A 160 3.06 -5.30 10.77
CA THR A 160 2.45 -5.72 9.50
C THR A 160 1.48 -6.87 9.72
N THR A 161 1.80 -7.82 10.59
CA THR A 161 0.92 -8.93 10.97
C THR A 161 -0.35 -8.40 11.61
N ALA A 162 -0.25 -7.46 12.55
CA ALA A 162 -1.41 -6.85 13.20
C ALA A 162 -2.29 -6.09 12.19
N ALA A 163 -1.68 -5.27 11.32
CA ALA A 163 -2.41 -4.53 10.28
C ALA A 163 -3.10 -5.45 9.27
N ALA A 164 -2.43 -6.51 8.82
CA ALA A 164 -2.99 -7.50 7.91
C ALA A 164 -4.13 -8.30 8.57
N ALA A 165 -3.99 -8.67 9.84
CA ALA A 165 -5.03 -9.38 10.59
C ALA A 165 -6.31 -8.55 10.72
N GLU A 166 -6.19 -7.25 11.00
CA GLU A 166 -7.34 -6.34 11.07
C GLU A 166 -8.03 -6.17 9.70
N LEU A 167 -7.24 -5.96 8.64
CA LEU A 167 -7.76 -5.88 7.28
C LEU A 167 -8.51 -7.17 6.89
N VAL A 168 -7.89 -8.33 7.11
CA VAL A 168 -8.50 -9.63 6.81
C VAL A 168 -9.77 -9.86 7.65
N SER A 169 -9.76 -9.47 8.93
CA SER A 169 -10.94 -9.56 9.79
C SER A 169 -12.08 -8.71 9.25
N TYR A 170 -11.79 -7.49 8.80
CA TYR A 170 -12.78 -6.62 8.17
C TYR A 170 -13.34 -7.23 6.88
N LEU A 171 -12.48 -7.73 5.99
CA LEU A 171 -12.90 -8.35 4.73
C LEU A 171 -13.73 -9.63 4.93
N ARG A 172 -13.36 -10.48 5.90
CA ARG A 172 -14.16 -11.66 6.27
C ARG A 172 -15.55 -11.31 6.78
N ALA A 173 -15.70 -10.20 7.50
CA ALA A 173 -17.01 -9.75 7.95
C ALA A 173 -17.92 -9.34 6.78
N GLN A 174 -17.34 -8.81 5.69
CA GLN A 174 -18.09 -8.44 4.47
C GLN A 174 -18.37 -9.65 3.57
N ALA A 175 -17.47 -10.63 3.51
CA ALA A 175 -17.59 -11.81 2.67
C ALA A 175 -17.14 -13.10 3.38
N PRO A 176 -17.99 -13.71 4.24
CA PRO A 176 -17.59 -14.86 5.06
C PRO A 176 -17.25 -16.14 4.27
N ALA A 177 -17.77 -16.28 3.05
CA ALA A 177 -17.53 -17.44 2.19
C ALA A 177 -16.23 -17.35 1.38
N VAL A 178 -15.57 -16.19 1.38
CA VAL A 178 -14.31 -15.95 0.67
C VAL A 178 -13.15 -16.30 1.58
N ASP A 179 -12.18 -17.04 1.04
CA ASP A 179 -10.96 -17.31 1.79
C ASP A 179 -9.92 -16.21 1.53
N PHE A 180 -9.51 -15.56 2.61
CA PHE A 180 -8.53 -14.47 2.61
C PHE A 180 -7.19 -14.95 3.14
N ILE A 181 -6.19 -14.92 2.26
CA ILE A 181 -4.87 -15.48 2.51
C ILE A 181 -3.83 -14.37 2.39
N PRO A 182 -3.26 -13.89 3.51
CA PRO A 182 -2.05 -13.07 3.46
C PRO A 182 -0.90 -13.83 2.81
N VAL A 183 -0.21 -13.18 1.88
CA VAL A 183 0.92 -13.75 1.12
C VAL A 183 2.13 -12.83 1.18
N GLY A 184 2.99 -12.82 0.16
CA GLY A 184 4.15 -11.94 0.09
C GLY A 184 5.19 -12.21 1.19
N SER A 185 5.95 -11.17 1.50
CA SER A 185 7.00 -11.20 2.54
C SER A 185 6.46 -11.48 3.95
N LEU A 186 5.20 -11.12 4.21
CA LEU A 186 4.51 -11.39 5.47
C LEU A 186 4.37 -12.90 5.69
N ARG A 187 3.90 -13.65 4.68
CA ARG A 187 3.74 -15.11 4.80
C ARG A 187 5.08 -15.85 4.91
N ARG A 188 6.17 -15.27 4.42
CA ARG A 188 7.53 -15.83 4.57
C ARG A 188 8.19 -15.48 5.91
N GLY A 189 7.51 -14.72 6.78
CA GLY A 189 8.04 -14.34 8.09
C GLY A 189 9.29 -13.45 8.02
N CYS A 190 9.42 -12.62 6.98
CA CYS A 190 10.54 -11.68 6.89
C CYS A 190 10.51 -10.69 8.06
N ASP A 191 11.64 -10.44 8.72
CA ASP A 191 11.76 -9.50 9.87
C ASP A 191 11.14 -8.12 9.60
N THR A 192 11.23 -7.70 8.33
CA THR A 192 10.50 -6.54 7.82
C THR A 192 9.76 -6.90 6.54
N CYS A 193 8.56 -6.38 6.37
CA CYS A 193 7.67 -6.63 5.24
C CYS A 193 7.47 -5.34 4.43
N GLY A 194 7.31 -5.45 3.11
CA GLY A 194 6.98 -4.29 2.26
C GLY A 194 5.50 -3.94 2.36
N ASP A 195 4.76 -4.33 1.33
CA ASP A 195 3.31 -4.28 1.24
C ASP A 195 2.62 -5.46 1.95
N ILE A 196 1.33 -5.26 2.28
CA ILE A 196 0.40 -6.28 2.73
C ILE A 196 -0.31 -6.84 1.50
N ASP A 197 0.10 -8.03 1.04
CA ASP A 197 -0.58 -8.74 -0.04
C ASP A 197 -1.63 -9.70 0.52
N VAL A 198 -2.87 -9.60 0.04
CA VAL A 198 -3.97 -10.53 0.39
C VAL A 198 -4.59 -11.11 -0.88
N LEU A 199 -4.73 -12.44 -0.91
CA LEU A 199 -5.53 -13.14 -1.91
C LEU A 199 -6.94 -13.37 -1.37
N ALA A 200 -7.94 -13.10 -2.19
CA ALA A 200 -9.34 -13.43 -1.95
C ALA A 200 -9.78 -14.54 -2.91
N VAL A 201 -9.84 -15.77 -2.42
CA VAL A 201 -10.15 -16.95 -3.21
C VAL A 201 -11.66 -17.14 -3.30
N GLY A 202 -12.20 -17.14 -4.52
CA GLY A 202 -13.64 -17.25 -4.78
C GLY A 202 -14.45 -15.97 -4.50
N GLY A 203 -13.78 -14.81 -4.41
CA GLY A 203 -14.43 -13.50 -4.29
C GLY A 203 -15.02 -12.98 -5.60
N ALA A 204 -16.04 -12.14 -5.50
CA ALA A 204 -16.64 -11.41 -6.62
C ALA A 204 -16.06 -9.98 -6.73
N PRO A 205 -16.10 -9.32 -7.91
CA PRO A 205 -15.57 -7.96 -8.10
C PRO A 205 -16.05 -6.92 -7.08
N ALA A 206 -17.30 -7.03 -6.58
CA ALA A 206 -17.85 -6.14 -5.55
C ALA A 206 -17.05 -6.13 -4.23
N LEU A 207 -16.22 -7.15 -3.98
CA LEU A 207 -15.31 -7.18 -2.83
C LEU A 207 -14.22 -6.10 -2.91
N MET A 208 -13.89 -5.63 -4.12
CA MET A 208 -12.95 -4.53 -4.31
C MET A 208 -13.50 -3.23 -3.70
N ASP A 209 -14.79 -2.94 -3.89
CA ASP A 209 -15.42 -1.77 -3.25
C ASP A 209 -15.39 -1.86 -1.73
N ALA A 210 -15.66 -3.05 -1.17
CA ALA A 210 -15.55 -3.28 0.27
C ALA A 210 -14.12 -3.04 0.77
N PHE A 211 -13.11 -3.51 0.05
CA PHE A 211 -11.71 -3.26 0.36
C PHE A 211 -11.35 -1.77 0.35
N LEU A 212 -11.82 -1.01 -0.65
CA LEU A 212 -11.61 0.44 -0.72
C LEU A 212 -12.33 1.19 0.41
N ALA A 213 -13.44 0.64 0.93
CA ALA A 213 -14.22 1.21 2.03
C ALA A 213 -13.66 0.87 3.43
N PHE A 214 -12.55 0.13 3.53
CA PHE A 214 -11.95 -0.19 4.82
C PHE A 214 -11.59 1.10 5.60
N PRO A 215 -12.03 1.29 6.86
CA PRO A 215 -11.93 2.58 7.55
C PRO A 215 -10.52 3.16 7.73
N LYS A 216 -9.49 2.32 7.64
CA LYS A 216 -8.09 2.75 7.70
C LYS A 216 -7.50 3.09 6.33
N VAL A 217 -8.25 3.00 5.24
CA VAL A 217 -7.80 3.49 3.93
C VAL A 217 -7.60 5.00 4.00
N ASP A 218 -6.40 5.43 3.64
CA ASP A 218 -6.00 6.82 3.52
C ASP A 218 -6.07 7.28 2.05
N ARG A 219 -5.60 6.45 1.12
CA ARG A 219 -5.58 6.76 -0.32
C ARG A 219 -5.81 5.50 -1.15
N VAL A 220 -6.61 5.60 -2.20
CA VAL A 220 -6.69 4.57 -3.25
C VAL A 220 -5.53 4.76 -4.23
N LEU A 221 -4.73 3.72 -4.43
CA LEU A 221 -3.58 3.73 -5.36
C LEU A 221 -3.95 3.12 -6.72
N GLY A 222 -4.90 2.18 -6.73
CA GLY A 222 -5.44 1.58 -7.93
C GLY A 222 -6.71 0.80 -7.63
N HIS A 223 -7.62 0.77 -8.61
CA HIS A 223 -8.89 0.06 -8.52
C HIS A 223 -9.13 -0.72 -9.81
N GLY A 224 -9.51 -1.98 -9.68
CA GLY A 224 -9.89 -2.82 -10.80
C GLY A 224 -10.56 -4.11 -10.33
N ASP A 225 -11.24 -4.78 -11.25
CA ASP A 225 -12.14 -5.91 -10.94
C ASP A 225 -11.44 -7.10 -10.28
N THR A 226 -10.14 -7.28 -10.53
CA THR A 226 -9.35 -8.42 -10.04
C THR A 226 -8.17 -8.03 -9.16
N LYS A 227 -7.80 -6.74 -9.15
CA LYS A 227 -6.74 -6.19 -8.30
C LYS A 227 -7.10 -4.76 -7.89
N SER A 228 -7.00 -4.49 -6.59
CA SER A 228 -7.00 -3.12 -6.06
C SER A 228 -5.85 -2.92 -5.09
N SER A 229 -5.40 -1.67 -4.98
CA SER A 229 -4.27 -1.26 -4.15
C SER A 229 -4.63 0.01 -3.39
N VAL A 230 -4.35 0.03 -2.09
CA VAL A 230 -4.61 1.19 -1.21
C VAL A 230 -3.39 1.48 -0.34
N ARG A 231 -3.32 2.73 0.13
CA ARG A 231 -2.49 3.12 1.27
C ARG A 231 -3.38 3.20 2.50
N LEU A 232 -2.94 2.55 3.57
CA LEU A 232 -3.57 2.60 4.88
C LEU A 232 -2.93 3.69 5.74
N ARG A 233 -3.70 4.19 6.71
CA ARG A 233 -3.17 5.00 7.82
C ARG A 233 -2.06 4.22 8.52
N GLY A 234 -0.94 4.88 8.80
CA GLY A 234 0.28 4.24 9.31
C GLY A 234 1.29 3.85 8.23
N GLY A 235 1.05 4.21 6.95
CA GLY A 235 2.05 4.10 5.88
C GLY A 235 2.07 2.77 5.13
N TYR A 236 1.29 1.78 5.55
CA TYR A 236 1.20 0.49 4.86
C TYR A 236 0.57 0.63 3.48
N GLN A 237 1.18 0.03 2.46
CA GLN A 237 0.49 -0.29 1.22
C GLN A 237 -0.17 -1.67 1.38
N ALA A 238 -1.41 -1.81 0.92
CA ALA A 238 -2.11 -3.09 0.89
C ALA A 238 -2.67 -3.36 -0.51
N ASP A 239 -2.48 -4.60 -0.98
CA ASP A 239 -2.94 -5.10 -2.27
C ASP A 239 -3.96 -6.23 -2.02
N LEU A 240 -5.14 -6.15 -2.63
CA LEU A 240 -6.13 -7.22 -2.66
C LEU A 240 -6.23 -7.78 -4.09
N ARG A 241 -6.22 -9.11 -4.20
CA ARG A 241 -6.34 -9.81 -5.50
C ARG A 241 -7.42 -10.88 -5.45
N LEU A 242 -8.32 -10.88 -6.43
CA LEU A 242 -9.27 -11.98 -6.61
C LEU A 242 -8.60 -13.14 -7.33
N VAL A 243 -8.84 -14.34 -6.84
CA VAL A 243 -8.30 -15.58 -7.42
C VAL A 243 -9.44 -16.59 -7.52
N PRO A 244 -9.61 -17.26 -8.68
CA PRO A 244 -10.61 -18.31 -8.78
C PRO A 244 -10.20 -19.54 -7.94
N PRO A 245 -11.14 -20.28 -7.33
CA PRO A 245 -10.85 -21.38 -6.41
C PRO A 245 -9.86 -22.42 -6.94
N GLU A 246 -9.96 -22.74 -8.22
CA GLU A 246 -9.13 -23.71 -8.92
C GLU A 246 -7.68 -23.24 -9.20
N SER A 247 -7.40 -21.95 -8.96
CA SER A 247 -6.05 -21.36 -9.02
C SER A 247 -5.43 -21.14 -7.64
N ARG A 248 -6.13 -21.51 -6.55
CA ARG A 248 -5.72 -21.24 -5.16
C ARG A 248 -4.26 -21.58 -4.92
N GLY A 249 -3.86 -22.83 -5.17
CA GLY A 249 -2.51 -23.31 -4.93
C GLY A 249 -1.44 -22.57 -5.72
N ALA A 250 -1.69 -22.34 -7.02
CA ALA A 250 -0.76 -21.62 -7.87
C ALA A 250 -0.62 -20.14 -7.46
N ALA A 251 -1.73 -19.47 -7.15
CA ALA A 251 -1.71 -18.08 -6.73
C ALA A 251 -1.02 -17.91 -5.37
N VAL A 252 -1.31 -18.78 -4.40
CA VAL A 252 -0.64 -18.73 -3.09
C VAL A 252 0.86 -18.96 -3.27
N GLN A 253 1.30 -19.95 -4.08
CA GLN A 253 2.72 -20.14 -4.39
C GLN A 253 3.33 -18.87 -5.02
N TYR A 254 2.69 -18.37 -6.08
CA TYR A 254 3.18 -17.24 -6.87
C TYR A 254 3.30 -15.95 -6.06
N PHE A 255 2.25 -15.57 -5.34
CA PHE A 255 2.22 -14.32 -4.57
C PHE A 255 2.90 -14.44 -3.20
N THR A 256 3.16 -15.65 -2.68
CA THR A 256 4.07 -15.82 -1.54
C THR A 256 5.52 -15.54 -1.95
N GLY A 257 5.91 -15.96 -3.15
CA GLY A 257 7.28 -15.81 -3.63
C GLY A 257 8.30 -16.59 -2.79
N SER A 258 9.53 -16.10 -2.63
CA SER A 258 10.04 -14.81 -3.13
C SER A 258 10.18 -14.77 -4.66
N LYS A 259 10.49 -13.59 -5.22
CA LYS A 259 10.74 -13.45 -6.67
C LYS A 259 11.85 -14.41 -7.14
N ALA A 260 12.92 -14.56 -6.35
CA ALA A 260 14.04 -15.43 -6.67
C ALA A 260 13.61 -16.90 -6.70
N HIS A 261 12.82 -17.33 -5.71
CA HIS A 261 12.24 -18.66 -5.65
C HIS A 261 11.35 -18.95 -6.88
N ASN A 262 10.46 -18.01 -7.22
CA ASN A 262 9.56 -18.14 -8.37
C ASN A 262 10.29 -18.27 -9.70
N ILE A 263 11.40 -17.53 -9.90
CA ILE A 263 12.21 -17.63 -11.12
C ILE A 263 12.69 -19.07 -11.31
N VAL A 264 13.28 -19.68 -10.27
CA VAL A 264 13.81 -21.05 -10.35
C VAL A 264 12.69 -22.07 -10.58
N LEU A 265 11.52 -21.92 -9.94
CA LEU A 265 10.39 -22.81 -10.21
C LEU A 265 9.86 -22.70 -11.65
N ARG A 266 9.80 -21.48 -12.20
CA ARG A 266 9.37 -21.26 -13.60
C ARG A 266 10.39 -21.83 -14.58
N ASP A 267 11.68 -21.65 -14.34
CA ASP A 267 12.74 -22.24 -15.16
C ASP A 267 12.67 -23.77 -15.15
N ARG A 268 12.47 -24.37 -13.97
CA ARG A 268 12.27 -25.82 -13.82
C ARG A 268 11.00 -26.31 -14.54
N ALA A 269 9.91 -25.55 -14.49
CA ALA A 269 8.69 -25.87 -15.24
C ALA A 269 8.97 -25.87 -16.75
N MET A 270 9.63 -24.84 -17.27
CA MET A 270 9.97 -24.72 -18.69
C MET A 270 10.83 -25.88 -19.18
N GLN A 271 11.85 -26.29 -18.41
CA GLN A 271 12.69 -27.46 -18.72
C GLN A 271 11.90 -28.78 -18.81
N ARG A 272 10.71 -28.83 -18.21
CA ARG A 272 9.80 -29.98 -18.23
C ARG A 272 8.65 -29.82 -19.23
N GLY A 273 8.73 -28.83 -20.12
CA GLY A 273 7.66 -28.53 -21.09
C GLY A 273 6.39 -28.00 -20.43
N LEU A 274 6.50 -27.37 -19.26
CA LEU A 274 5.40 -26.80 -18.50
C LEU A 274 5.52 -25.27 -18.39
N LYS A 275 4.40 -24.60 -18.16
CA LYS A 275 4.30 -23.16 -17.88
C LYS A 275 3.65 -22.96 -16.53
N LEU A 276 4.39 -22.36 -15.58
CA LEU A 276 3.88 -21.96 -14.27
C LEU A 276 3.51 -20.49 -14.28
N ASN A 277 2.29 -20.15 -13.83
CA ASN A 277 1.83 -18.79 -13.60
C ASN A 277 0.90 -18.73 -12.36
N GLU A 278 0.31 -17.57 -12.09
CA GLU A 278 -0.58 -17.32 -10.96
C GLU A 278 -1.90 -18.11 -11.02
N TYR A 279 -2.25 -18.68 -12.17
CA TYR A 279 -3.49 -19.44 -12.38
C TYR A 279 -3.28 -20.97 -12.34
N GLY A 280 -2.04 -21.44 -12.45
CA GLY A 280 -1.77 -22.86 -12.53
C GLY A 280 -0.42 -23.23 -13.12
N LEU A 281 -0.21 -24.53 -13.18
CA LEU A 281 0.84 -25.18 -13.95
C LEU A 281 0.20 -25.86 -15.16
N PHE A 282 0.64 -25.50 -16.36
CA PHE A 282 0.04 -25.95 -17.61
C PHE A 282 1.08 -26.67 -18.47
N ARG A 283 0.65 -27.58 -19.35
CA ARG A 283 1.54 -28.08 -20.41
C ARG A 283 1.84 -26.95 -21.40
N THR A 284 2.98 -27.01 -22.08
CA THR A 284 3.31 -26.02 -23.13
C THR A 284 2.75 -26.43 -24.49
N SER A 285 2.53 -27.73 -24.69
CA SER A 285 1.97 -28.30 -25.93
C SER A 285 0.46 -28.08 -26.10
N GLY A 286 -0.19 -27.36 -25.18
CA GLY A 286 -1.62 -27.07 -25.16
C GLY A 286 -2.02 -26.36 -23.86
N GLU A 287 -3.28 -26.02 -23.64
CA GLU A 287 -3.73 -25.30 -22.43
C GLU A 287 -4.18 -26.23 -21.28
N GLN A 288 -3.79 -27.51 -21.30
CA GLN A 288 -4.17 -28.46 -20.26
C GLN A 288 -3.48 -28.12 -18.93
N ARG A 289 -4.29 -27.86 -17.90
CA ARG A 289 -3.83 -27.67 -16.52
C ARG A 289 -3.36 -29.01 -15.93
N VAL A 290 -2.18 -28.98 -15.33
CA VAL A 290 -1.52 -30.11 -14.65
C VAL A 290 -1.69 -30.02 -13.14
N ALA A 291 -1.60 -28.81 -12.58
CA ALA A 291 -1.80 -28.52 -11.15
C ALA A 291 -2.24 -27.07 -10.97
N GLY A 292 -2.83 -26.73 -9.82
CA GLY A 292 -3.31 -25.38 -9.54
C GLY A 292 -4.12 -25.27 -8.25
N ASP A 293 -4.78 -26.35 -7.85
CA ASP A 293 -5.71 -26.33 -6.72
C ASP A 293 -4.99 -26.21 -5.36
N THR A 294 -3.80 -26.81 -5.21
CA THR A 294 -2.99 -26.78 -3.98
C THR A 294 -1.52 -26.42 -4.27
N GLU A 295 -0.83 -25.82 -3.29
CA GLU A 295 0.60 -25.49 -3.42
C GLU A 295 1.43 -26.77 -3.54
N GLU A 296 1.12 -27.77 -2.71
CA GLU A 296 1.74 -29.09 -2.71
C GLU A 296 1.65 -29.76 -4.08
N GLY A 297 0.50 -29.62 -4.77
CA GLY A 297 0.30 -30.15 -6.12
C GLY A 297 1.24 -29.51 -7.14
N ILE A 298 1.52 -28.21 -7.02
CA ILE A 298 2.49 -27.51 -7.88
C ILE A 298 3.90 -28.06 -7.66
N TYR A 299 4.37 -28.15 -6.40
CA TYR A 299 5.69 -28.70 -6.09
C TYR A 299 5.83 -30.16 -6.53
N ALA A 300 4.82 -30.99 -6.26
CA ALA A 300 4.81 -32.39 -6.65
C ALA A 300 4.89 -32.57 -8.17
N ALA A 301 4.13 -31.79 -8.95
CA ALA A 301 4.17 -31.82 -10.41
C ALA A 301 5.53 -31.36 -10.97
N LEU A 302 6.25 -30.51 -10.24
CA LEU A 302 7.64 -30.12 -10.55
C LEU A 302 8.68 -31.12 -10.00
N GLY A 303 8.25 -32.20 -9.36
CA GLY A 303 9.14 -33.21 -8.76
C GLY A 303 9.94 -32.68 -7.58
N LEU A 304 9.29 -31.91 -6.71
CA LEU A 304 9.84 -31.34 -5.48
C LEU A 304 8.97 -31.75 -4.29
N GLY A 305 9.58 -31.88 -3.10
CA GLY A 305 8.81 -31.81 -1.86
C GLY A 305 8.17 -30.43 -1.68
N TRP A 306 7.08 -30.34 -0.91
CA TRP A 306 6.51 -29.05 -0.53
C TRP A 306 7.53 -28.24 0.28
N ILE A 307 7.64 -26.95 -0.03
CA ILE A 307 8.62 -26.04 0.58
C ILE A 307 7.85 -25.03 1.42
N GLU A 308 8.13 -25.02 2.72
CA GLU A 308 7.61 -24.09 3.71
C GLU A 308 7.88 -22.64 3.26
N PRO A 309 6.91 -21.71 3.39
CA PRO A 309 7.04 -20.31 2.96
C PRO A 309 8.33 -19.62 3.45
N GLU A 310 8.73 -19.87 4.69
CA GLU A 310 9.88 -19.29 5.37
C GLU A 310 11.21 -19.64 4.68
N LEU A 311 11.25 -20.75 3.93
CA LEU A 311 12.45 -21.21 3.22
C LEU A 311 12.57 -20.64 1.80
N ARG A 312 11.53 -20.00 1.27
CA ARG A 312 11.41 -19.62 -0.16
C ARG A 312 12.21 -18.37 -0.53
N GLU A 313 13.51 -18.42 -0.33
CA GLU A 313 14.44 -17.31 -0.57
C GLU A 313 15.57 -17.65 -1.57
N ASN A 314 15.48 -18.79 -2.24
CA ASN A 314 16.50 -19.30 -3.18
C ASN A 314 17.90 -19.39 -2.55
N ARG A 315 17.98 -20.04 -1.38
CA ARG A 315 19.20 -20.23 -0.58
C ARG A 315 19.58 -21.70 -0.40
N GLY A 316 19.00 -22.58 -1.22
CA GLY A 316 19.28 -24.02 -1.22
C GLY A 316 18.05 -24.90 -0.99
N GLU A 317 16.90 -24.31 -0.71
CA GLU A 317 15.65 -25.00 -0.39
C GLU A 317 15.14 -25.85 -1.55
N ILE A 318 15.37 -25.43 -2.81
CA ILE A 318 14.91 -26.15 -3.99
C ILE A 318 15.72 -27.44 -4.19
N GLN A 319 17.04 -27.38 -4.02
CA GLN A 319 17.93 -28.55 -4.08
C GLN A 319 17.66 -29.51 -2.92
N ALA A 320 17.38 -28.96 -1.72
CA ALA A 320 16.97 -29.74 -0.57
C ALA A 320 15.62 -30.45 -0.83
N ALA A 321 14.63 -29.76 -1.42
CA ALA A 321 13.33 -30.32 -1.77
C ALA A 321 13.42 -31.42 -2.83
N GLU A 322 14.29 -31.25 -3.84
CA GLU A 322 14.54 -32.27 -4.87
C GLU A 322 15.18 -33.53 -4.28
N SER A 323 16.15 -33.35 -3.38
CA SER A 323 16.85 -34.46 -2.74
C SER A 323 16.16 -34.99 -1.47
N ARG A 324 14.93 -34.52 -1.18
CA ARG A 324 14.12 -34.86 0.01
C ARG A 324 14.88 -34.68 1.33
N ARG A 325 15.63 -33.59 1.43
CA ARG A 325 16.46 -33.19 2.58
C ARG A 325 16.12 -31.80 3.09
N LEU A 326 14.86 -31.38 2.97
CA LEU A 326 14.38 -30.17 3.63
C LEU A 326 14.57 -30.30 5.15
N PRO A 327 14.96 -29.22 5.85
CA PRO A 327 15.10 -29.24 7.29
C PRO A 327 13.72 -29.37 7.96
N ARG A 328 13.66 -30.02 9.12
CA ARG A 328 12.50 -29.89 10.01
C ARG A 328 12.57 -28.50 10.66
N LEU A 329 11.54 -27.68 10.44
CA LEU A 329 11.43 -26.38 11.10
C LEU A 329 10.91 -26.53 12.53
N VAL A 330 11.33 -25.61 13.40
CA VAL A 330 10.75 -25.46 14.74
C VAL A 330 9.33 -24.89 14.61
N THR A 331 8.42 -25.38 15.44
CA THR A 331 7.03 -24.93 15.51
C THR A 331 6.71 -24.41 16.91
N ALA A 332 5.57 -23.73 17.07
CA ALA A 332 5.11 -23.28 18.39
C ALA A 332 4.98 -24.44 19.40
N ALA A 333 4.68 -25.67 18.94
CA ALA A 333 4.59 -26.85 19.79
C ALA A 333 5.95 -27.36 20.29
N ASP A 334 7.05 -26.99 19.63
CA ASP A 334 8.41 -27.32 20.07
C ASP A 334 8.93 -26.32 21.13
N LEU A 335 8.24 -25.20 21.37
CA LEU A 335 8.62 -24.18 22.35
C LEU A 335 8.18 -24.58 23.76
N LEU A 336 9.15 -24.82 24.66
CA LEU A 336 8.87 -25.25 26.04
C LEU A 336 8.78 -24.10 27.05
N GLY A 337 9.12 -22.88 26.62
CA GLY A 337 9.08 -21.67 27.43
C GLY A 337 9.76 -20.49 26.74
N ASP A 338 9.57 -19.30 27.30
CA ASP A 338 10.28 -18.09 26.93
C ASP A 338 11.50 -17.92 27.85
N LEU A 339 12.68 -17.69 27.28
CA LEU A 339 13.95 -17.60 28.02
C LEU A 339 14.37 -16.17 28.32
N HIS A 340 13.58 -15.17 27.92
CA HIS A 340 13.88 -13.77 28.21
C HIS A 340 12.60 -13.00 28.52
N MET A 341 12.39 -12.75 29.81
CA MET A 341 11.26 -11.97 30.31
C MET A 341 11.73 -11.00 31.39
N HIS A 342 11.00 -9.91 31.59
CA HIS A 342 11.28 -8.91 32.62
C HIS A 342 10.16 -8.92 33.66
N THR A 343 10.52 -8.79 34.94
CA THR A 343 9.57 -8.66 36.05
C THR A 343 9.70 -7.28 36.71
N THR A 344 8.83 -6.98 37.67
CA THR A 344 8.92 -5.79 38.54
C THR A 344 10.22 -5.68 39.35
N ALA A 345 11.08 -6.70 39.36
CA ALA A 345 12.43 -6.61 39.91
C ALA A 345 13.37 -5.68 39.10
N THR A 346 12.99 -5.37 37.85
CA THR A 346 13.73 -4.46 36.95
C THR A 346 12.76 -3.48 36.30
N ASP A 347 12.46 -3.64 35.01
CA ASP A 347 11.63 -2.76 34.18
C ASP A 347 10.39 -3.47 33.61
N GLY A 348 10.08 -4.67 34.09
CA GLY A 348 8.84 -5.39 33.79
C GLY A 348 7.63 -4.83 34.53
N ARG A 349 6.42 -5.12 34.02
CA ARG A 349 5.15 -4.64 34.61
C ARG A 349 4.50 -5.64 35.56
N ASP A 350 4.73 -6.93 35.35
CA ASP A 350 4.12 -8.02 36.10
C ASP A 350 5.12 -8.62 37.11
N ASP A 351 4.59 -9.10 38.23
CA ASP A 351 5.39 -9.81 39.24
C ASP A 351 5.68 -11.27 38.82
N LEU A 352 6.51 -11.95 39.60
CA LEU A 352 6.94 -13.32 39.29
C LEU A 352 5.76 -14.31 39.23
N GLU A 353 4.78 -14.18 40.13
CA GLU A 353 3.64 -15.10 40.21
C GLU A 353 2.70 -14.92 39.02
N ALA A 354 2.43 -13.67 38.62
CA ALA A 354 1.66 -13.32 37.44
C ALA A 354 2.32 -13.87 36.16
N MET A 355 3.64 -13.68 36.02
CA MET A 355 4.40 -14.18 34.86
C MET A 355 4.39 -15.71 34.79
N ALA A 356 4.61 -16.41 35.91
CA ALA A 356 4.54 -17.86 35.97
C ALA A 356 3.13 -18.39 35.65
N THR A 357 2.09 -17.73 36.16
CA THR A 357 0.70 -18.08 35.87
C THR A 357 0.35 -17.88 34.39
N ALA A 358 0.81 -16.79 33.77
CA ALA A 358 0.62 -16.56 32.34
C ALA A 358 1.32 -17.63 31.50
N ALA A 359 2.55 -17.99 31.84
CA ALA A 359 3.30 -19.05 31.16
C ALA A 359 2.58 -20.42 31.23
N LEU A 360 1.93 -20.74 32.36
CA LEU A 360 1.13 -21.96 32.50
C LEU A 360 -0.11 -22.00 31.61
N ARG A 361 -0.67 -20.83 31.24
CA ARG A 361 -1.84 -20.73 30.35
C ARG A 361 -1.49 -20.83 28.86
N LEU A 362 -0.21 -20.66 28.52
CA LEU A 362 0.31 -20.77 27.16
C LEU A 362 0.68 -22.21 26.78
N ARG A 363 0.68 -23.13 27.75
CA ARG A 363 0.74 -24.59 27.55
C ARG A 363 -0.64 -25.14 27.28
#